data_AF-A0A920JH69-F1
#
_entry.id   AF-A0A920JH69-F1
#
_cell.length_a   1.000
_cell.length_b   1.000
_cell.length_c   1.000
_cell.angle_alpha   90.00
_cell.angle_beta   90.00
_cell.angle_gamma   90.00
#
_symmetry.space_group_name_H-M   'P 1'
#
loop_
_entity.id
_entity.type
_entity.pdbx_description
1 polymer ?
#
loop_
_entity_poly.entity_id
_entity_poly.type
_entity_poly.pdbx_seq_one_letter_code
_entity_poly.pdbx_strand_id
1 'polypeptide(L)' 'MEERKKLASEIWKSVNKPNLDSYIYPSKKYADLIIKKGNDHLVSSLQVPRYLG' A
#
# COMPACT_ATOMS: atom_id res chain seq x y z
N MET A 1 8.97 7.20 -24.09
CA MET A 1 8.62 6.21 -23.04
C MET A 1 9.38 6.46 -21.74
N GLU A 2 10.69 6.71 -21.81
CA GLU A 2 11.50 6.96 -20.59
C GLU A 2 11.10 8.22 -19.81
N GLU A 3 10.78 9.32 -20.48
CA GLU A 3 10.29 10.54 -19.80
C GLU A 3 9.00 10.30 -19.00
N ARG A 4 8.07 9.50 -19.55
CA ARG A 4 6.83 9.13 -18.86
C ARG A 4 7.09 8.27 -17.62
N LYS A 5 8.03 7.33 -17.70
CA LYS A 5 8.43 6.51 -16.54
C LYS A 5 9.13 7.36 -15.48
N LYS A 6 9.98 8.30 -15.91
CA LYS A 6 10.66 9.24 -15.01
C LYS A 6 9.65 10.10 -14.26
N LEU A 7 8.71 10.72 -14.97
CA LEU A 7 7.63 11.50 -14.35
C LEU A 7 6.79 10.66 -13.40
N ALA A 8 6.40 9.43 -13.79
CA ALA A 8 5.66 8.54 -12.91
C ALA A 8 6.44 8.17 -11.64
N SER A 9 7.75 7.90 -11.78
CA SER A 9 8.62 7.63 -10.63
C SER A 9 8.77 8.86 -9.73
N GLU A 10 8.84 10.06 -10.29
CA GLU A 10 8.94 11.30 -9.52
C GLU A 10 7.67 11.52 -8.71
N ILE A 11 6.49 11.44 -9.33
CA ILE A 11 5.18 11.52 -8.65
C ILE A 11 5.06 10.46 -7.55
N TRP A 12 5.48 9.22 -7.84
CA TRP A 12 5.45 8.16 -6.83
C TRP A 12 6.32 8.52 -5.62
N LYS A 13 7.55 8.98 -5.84
CA LYS A 13 8.51 9.28 -4.78
C LYS A 13 8.16 10.54 -3.98
N SER A 14 7.61 11.57 -4.62
CA SER A 14 7.36 12.86 -3.96
C SER A 14 5.97 12.98 -3.34
N VAL A 15 4.96 12.27 -3.88
CA VAL A 15 3.56 12.41 -3.44
C VAL A 15 3.03 11.11 -2.84
N ASN A 16 2.99 10.04 -3.64
CA ASN A 16 2.24 8.84 -3.25
C ASN A 16 2.93 8.00 -2.18
N LYS A 17 4.25 7.82 -2.26
CA LYS A 17 5.01 7.02 -1.31
C LYS A 17 5.06 7.67 0.09
N PRO A 18 5.34 8.98 0.23
CA PRO A 18 5.23 9.66 1.53
C PRO A 18 3.81 9.58 2.10
N ASN A 19 2.77 9.79 1.28
CA ASN A 19 1.39 9.68 1.74
C ASN A 19 1.04 8.25 2.20
N LEU A 20 1.49 7.26 1.45
CA LEU A 20 1.32 5.85 1.79
C LEU A 20 1.97 5.52 3.12
N ASP A 21 3.22 5.92 3.33
CA ASP A 21 3.97 5.54 4.53
C ASP A 21 3.55 6.33 5.77
N SER A 22 3.29 7.63 5.63
CA SER A 22 3.00 8.53 6.76
C SER A 22 1.53 8.51 7.19
N TYR A 23 0.58 8.30 6.28
CA TYR A 23 -0.85 8.49 6.57
C TYR A 23 -1.71 7.26 6.30
N ILE A 24 -1.47 6.53 5.21
CA ILE A 24 -2.31 5.36 4.85
C ILE A 24 -1.87 4.09 5.58
N TYR A 25 -0.59 3.71 5.51
CA TYR A 25 -0.09 2.46 6.10
C TYR A 25 -0.33 2.37 7.62
N PRO A 26 -0.19 3.45 8.42
CA PRO A 26 -0.48 3.40 9.85
C PRO A 26 -1.95 3.06 10.16
N SER A 27 -2.89 3.32 9.26
CA SER A 27 -4.30 3.00 9.48
C SER A 27 -4.61 1.51 9.31
N LYS A 28 -3.71 0.73 8.71
CA LYS A 28 -3.81 -0.74 8.54
C LYS A 28 -4.13 -1.47 9.84
N LYS A 29 -3.66 -0.98 10.98
CA LYS A 29 -3.90 -1.59 12.30
C LYS A 29 -5.37 -1.53 12.75
N TYR A 30 -6.19 -0.68 12.13
CA TYR A 30 -7.61 -0.53 12.42
C TYR A 30 -8.51 -1.27 11.42
N ALA A 31 -7.96 -2.01 10.46
CA ALA A 31 -8.74 -2.72 9.46
C ALA A 31 -9.39 -3.99 10.05
N ASP A 32 -10.65 -4.27 9.69
CA ASP A 32 -11.31 -5.53 10.06
C ASP A 32 -10.74 -6.74 9.30
N LEU A 33 -10.28 -6.51 8.06
CA LEU A 33 -9.67 -7.52 7.20
C LEU A 33 -8.52 -6.90 6.42
N ILE A 34 -7.37 -7.59 6.42
CA ILE A 34 -6.19 -7.23 5.64
C ILE A 34 -6.02 -8.24 4.51
N ILE A 35 -6.07 -7.74 3.28
CA ILE A 35 -5.82 -8.52 2.06
C ILE A 35 -4.41 -8.19 1.54
N LYS A 36 -3.55 -9.20 1.41
CA LYS A 36 -2.23 -9.04 0.79
C LYS A 36 -2.27 -9.54 -0.65
N LYS A 37 -1.86 -8.69 -1.59
CA LYS A 37 -1.65 -9.07 -3.00
C LYS A 37 -0.24 -9.62 -3.21
N GLY A 38 -0.13 -10.64 -4.05
CA GLY A 38 1.12 -11.11 -4.65
C GLY A 38 1.57 -10.24 -5.82
N ASN A 39 2.74 -10.56 -6.37
CA ASN A 39 3.35 -9.81 -7.48
C ASN A 39 2.56 -9.93 -8.79
N ASP A 40 1.77 -10.98 -8.94
CA ASP A 40 0.85 -11.27 -10.05
C ASP A 40 -0.56 -10.72 -9.82
N HIS A 41 -0.73 -9.91 -8.77
CA HIS A 41 -2.00 -9.35 -8.32
C HIS A 41 -3.01 -10.35 -7.73
N LEU A 42 -2.66 -11.63 -7.59
CA LEU A 42 -3.49 -12.60 -6.87
C LEU A 42 -3.44 -12.35 -5.36
N VAL A 43 -4.46 -12.81 -4.63
CA VAL A 43 -4.44 -12.73 -3.16
C VAL A 43 -3.45 -13.77 -2.63
N SER A 44 -2.42 -13.31 -1.93
CA SER A 44 -1.42 -14.19 -1.32
C SER A 44 -1.79 -14.57 0.12
N SER A 45 -2.55 -13.73 0.81
CA SER A 45 -3.03 -14.02 2.18
C SER A 45 -4.19 -13.13 2.59
N LEU A 46 -5.04 -13.66 3.48
CA LEU A 46 -6.06 -12.93 4.21
C LEU A 46 -5.73 -12.96 5.71
N GLN A 47 -5.88 -11.84 6.40
CA GLN A 47 -5.62 -11.74 7.84
C GLN A 47 -6.74 -10.96 8.51
N VAL A 48 -7.36 -11.53 9.54
CA VAL A 48 -8.26 -10.82 10.45
C VAL A 48 -7.42 -10.38 11.65
N PRO A 49 -7.15 -9.09 11.85
CA PRO A 49 -6.40 -8.62 13.00
C PRO A 49 -7.16 -8.99 14.28
N ARG A 50 -6.44 -9.43 15.31
CA ARG A 50 -7.07 -9.73 16.60
C ARG A 50 -7.60 -8.42 17.17
N TYR A 51 -8.91 -8.35 17.42
CA TYR A 51 -9.51 -7.27 18.20
C TYR A 51 -8.90 -7.33 19.61
N LEU A 52 -8.17 -6.28 19.99
CA LEU A 52 -7.60 -6.14 21.34
C LEU A 52 -8.54 -5.37 22.28
N GLY A 53 -9.83 -5.34 21.97
CA GLY A 53 -10.85 -4.78 22.85
C GLY A 53 -11.21 -5.73 23.98
#